data_AF-A0A3N5Y101-F1
#
_entry.id   AF-A0A3N5Y101-F1
#
_cell.length_a   1.000
_cell.length_b   1.000
_cell.length_c   1.000
_cell.angle_alpha   90.00
_cell.angle_beta   90.00
_cell.angle_gamma   90.00
#
_symmetry.space_group_name_H-M   'P 1'
#
loop_
_entity.id
_entity.type
_entity.pdbx_description
1 polymer ?
#
loop_
_entity_poly.entity_id
_entity_poly.type
_entity_poly.pdbx_seq_one_letter_code
_entity_poly.pdbx_strand_id
1 'polypeptide(L)'
;MSLTRLKSTIKYTKKMQRKIEISVCQYRSNHRQWTAGKSKEKKVGKTMESVQSALVKFFGVVIRGQTYLNALYLLLAFPLGLFYFIFLVTGLSLGFATIIVWVGLLILALVFGAWYAFIAFERQMAISMLREEIPPMTRQDLTGKSLWQKFTATLTNSVTWKGLLYLLVKFPLGILSFVVLVTLLSVSASFIGLPFYYQYIHPSVDLTMNGVYYFNPVWLVDTLPEALLGSLVGILILLVSLHIFNGLAWVSGKFARVMLGNFSTAPAQPAVLEPVQALPALEETPEFAEAGPAPETGEEPPAEPKPLDHAI
;
A
#
# COMPACT_ATOMS: atom_id res chain seq x y z
N MET A 1 47.42 -1.13 -87.65
CA MET A 1 47.36 -1.77 -86.31
C MET A 1 45.93 -2.22 -86.07
N SER A 2 45.69 -3.53 -86.08
CA SER A 2 44.40 -4.14 -86.45
C SER A 2 43.30 -4.05 -85.37
N LEU A 3 42.08 -3.66 -85.80
CA LEU A 3 40.84 -3.56 -85.02
C LEU A 3 40.51 -4.81 -84.17
N THR A 4 41.07 -5.98 -84.53
CA THR A 4 40.88 -7.23 -83.77
C THR A 4 41.62 -7.25 -82.43
N ARG A 5 42.79 -6.61 -82.30
CA ARG A 5 43.53 -6.55 -81.00
C ARG A 5 42.85 -5.61 -79.98
N LEU A 6 42.16 -4.59 -80.45
CA LEU A 6 41.41 -3.66 -79.58
C LEU A 6 40.13 -4.32 -79.03
N LYS A 7 39.43 -5.08 -79.87
CA LYS A 7 38.21 -5.81 -79.46
C LYS A 7 38.52 -6.90 -78.42
N SER A 8 39.67 -7.58 -78.51
CA SER A 8 40.05 -8.60 -77.53
C SER A 8 40.38 -7.99 -76.17
N THR A 9 41.19 -6.93 -76.11
CA THR A 9 41.55 -6.23 -74.87
C THR A 9 40.33 -5.64 -74.16
N ILE A 10 39.39 -5.03 -74.89
CA ILE A 10 38.11 -4.55 -74.34
C ILE A 10 37.25 -5.71 -73.77
N LYS A 11 37.29 -6.88 -74.40
CA LYS A 11 36.56 -8.07 -73.91
C LYS A 11 37.18 -8.61 -72.61
N TYR A 12 38.51 -8.60 -72.49
CA TYR A 12 39.22 -9.00 -71.28
C TYR A 12 38.94 -8.05 -70.12
N THR A 13 38.99 -6.73 -70.34
CA THR A 13 38.69 -5.74 -69.28
C THR A 13 37.24 -5.82 -68.81
N LYS A 14 36.26 -5.97 -69.72
CA LYS A 14 34.85 -6.22 -69.35
C LYS A 14 34.67 -7.52 -68.55
N LYS A 15 35.40 -8.59 -68.89
CA LYS A 15 35.33 -9.87 -68.17
C LYS A 15 35.92 -9.76 -66.76
N MET A 16 37.00 -8.99 -66.60
CA MET A 16 37.64 -8.74 -65.31
C MET A 16 36.75 -7.86 -64.41
N GLN A 17 36.18 -6.79 -64.97
CA GLN A 17 35.23 -5.91 -64.28
C GLN A 17 34.01 -6.69 -63.77
N ARG A 18 33.41 -7.56 -64.60
CA ARG A 18 32.30 -8.43 -64.16
C ARG A 18 32.67 -9.36 -63.00
N LYS A 19 33.87 -9.93 -63.00
CA LYS A 19 34.32 -10.79 -61.89
C LYS A 19 34.44 -9.99 -60.59
N ILE A 20 34.98 -8.78 -60.66
CA ILE A 20 35.11 -7.88 -59.50
C ILE A 20 33.73 -7.49 -58.99
N GLU A 21 32.80 -7.11 -59.87
CA GLU A 21 31.42 -6.78 -59.48
C GLU A 21 30.70 -7.95 -58.81
N ILE A 22 30.84 -9.17 -59.34
CA ILE A 22 30.23 -10.37 -58.74
C ILE A 22 30.83 -10.64 -57.36
N SER A 23 32.15 -10.59 -57.21
CA SER A 23 32.81 -10.78 -55.91
C SER A 23 32.41 -9.70 -54.88
N VAL A 24 32.29 -8.44 -55.29
CA VAL A 24 31.84 -7.34 -54.42
C VAL A 24 30.36 -7.51 -54.05
N CYS A 25 29.50 -7.91 -54.98
CA CYS A 25 28.09 -8.21 -54.70
C CYS A 25 27.93 -9.40 -53.74
N GLN A 26 28.72 -10.46 -53.93
CA GLN A 26 28.75 -11.64 -53.05
C GLN A 26 29.18 -11.23 -51.63
N TYR A 27 30.26 -10.46 -51.52
CA TYR A 27 30.77 -9.97 -50.23
C TYR A 27 29.74 -9.08 -49.52
N ARG A 28 29.11 -8.15 -50.25
CA ARG A 28 28.08 -7.24 -49.71
C ARG A 28 26.82 -7.98 -49.28
N SER A 29 26.44 -9.04 -49.99
CA SER A 29 25.32 -9.93 -49.62
C SER A 29 25.61 -10.67 -48.31
N ASN A 30 26.78 -11.33 -48.22
CA ASN A 30 27.20 -12.05 -47.02
C ASN A 30 27.30 -11.13 -45.81
N HIS A 31 27.86 -9.93 -45.96
CA HIS A 31 27.93 -8.96 -44.87
C HIS A 31 26.54 -8.51 -44.40
N ARG A 32 25.59 -8.30 -45.33
CA ARG A 32 24.20 -7.98 -44.99
C ARG A 32 23.55 -9.11 -44.19
N GLN A 33 23.72 -10.37 -44.63
CA GLN A 33 23.19 -11.53 -43.93
C GLN A 33 23.79 -11.70 -42.53
N TRP A 34 25.10 -11.48 -42.38
CA TRP A 34 25.79 -11.53 -41.09
C TRP A 34 25.28 -10.45 -40.11
N THR A 35 25.11 -9.20 -40.57
CA THR A 35 24.56 -8.12 -39.73
C THR A 35 23.09 -8.36 -39.34
N ALA A 36 22.29 -8.93 -40.25
CA ALA A 36 20.90 -9.30 -39.97
C ALA A 36 20.82 -10.45 -38.93
N GLY A 37 21.73 -11.43 -39.01
CA GLY A 37 21.87 -12.51 -38.03
C GLY A 37 22.16 -11.97 -36.62
N LYS A 38 23.18 -11.11 -36.47
CA LYS A 38 23.52 -10.50 -35.18
C LYS A 38 22.41 -9.63 -34.60
N SER A 39 21.64 -8.94 -35.45
CA SER A 39 20.48 -8.16 -34.99
C SER A 39 19.37 -9.06 -34.43
N LYS A 40 19.09 -10.19 -35.10
CA LYS A 40 18.12 -11.19 -34.63
C LYS A 40 18.55 -11.80 -33.30
N GLU A 41 19.81 -12.22 -33.15
CA GLU A 41 20.33 -12.79 -31.90
C GLU A 41 20.22 -11.80 -30.73
N LYS A 42 20.62 -10.54 -30.93
CA LYS A 42 20.47 -9.50 -29.89
C LYS A 42 19.01 -9.27 -29.52
N LYS A 43 18.09 -9.30 -30.49
CA LYS A 43 16.65 -9.13 -30.23
C LYS A 43 16.09 -10.30 -29.43
N VAL A 44 16.46 -11.54 -29.78
CA VAL A 44 16.06 -12.76 -29.06
C VAL A 44 16.60 -12.77 -27.64
N GLY A 45 17.88 -12.43 -27.45
CA GLY A 45 18.49 -12.30 -26.13
C GLY A 45 17.76 -11.29 -25.25
N LYS A 46 17.48 -10.10 -25.79
CA LYS A 46 16.71 -9.06 -25.08
C LYS A 46 15.30 -9.52 -24.71
N THR A 47 14.63 -10.28 -25.58
CA THR A 47 13.30 -10.84 -25.26
C THR A 47 13.37 -11.91 -24.17
N MET A 48 14.39 -12.78 -24.18
CA MET A 48 14.55 -13.81 -23.14
C MET A 48 14.89 -13.21 -21.78
N GLU A 49 15.76 -12.20 -21.71
CA GLU A 49 16.01 -11.45 -20.47
C GLU A 49 14.75 -10.75 -19.96
N SER A 50 13.94 -10.16 -20.86
CA SER A 50 12.66 -9.55 -20.49
C SER A 50 11.69 -10.57 -19.91
N VAL A 51 11.54 -11.75 -20.53
CA VAL A 51 10.66 -12.82 -20.05
C VAL A 51 11.16 -13.38 -18.71
N GLN A 52 12.46 -13.64 -18.57
CA GLN A 52 13.05 -14.07 -17.29
C GLN A 52 12.83 -13.04 -16.20
N SER A 53 13.05 -11.75 -16.49
CA SER A 53 12.81 -10.69 -15.51
C SER A 53 11.33 -10.56 -15.12
N ALA A 54 10.40 -10.81 -16.06
CA ALA A 54 8.97 -10.83 -15.78
C ALA A 54 8.59 -12.03 -14.90
N LEU A 55 9.13 -13.22 -15.19
CA LEU A 55 8.92 -14.42 -14.37
C LEU A 55 9.49 -14.25 -12.96
N VAL A 56 10.72 -13.77 -12.82
CA VAL A 56 11.33 -13.50 -11.50
C VAL A 56 10.52 -12.48 -10.72
N LYS A 57 9.95 -11.45 -11.36
CA LYS A 57 9.04 -10.50 -10.71
C LYS A 57 7.71 -11.15 -10.31
N PHE A 58 7.13 -11.98 -11.18
CA PHE A 58 5.86 -12.67 -10.95
C PHE A 58 5.94 -13.68 -9.80
N PHE A 59 6.97 -14.54 -9.78
CA PHE A 59 7.22 -15.47 -8.68
C PHE A 59 7.79 -14.79 -7.43
N GLY A 60 8.50 -13.67 -7.60
CA GLY A 60 9.03 -12.87 -6.51
C GLY A 60 7.95 -12.29 -5.59
N VAL A 61 6.69 -12.25 -6.02
CA VAL A 61 5.54 -11.87 -5.18
C VAL A 61 5.37 -12.80 -3.98
N VAL A 62 5.62 -14.10 -4.13
CA VAL A 62 5.49 -15.08 -3.02
C VAL A 62 6.54 -14.86 -1.94
N ILE A 63 7.73 -14.38 -2.33
CA ILE A 63 8.88 -14.19 -1.43
C ILE A 63 8.81 -12.82 -0.75
N ARG A 64 8.06 -11.86 -1.30
CA ARG A 64 7.91 -10.52 -0.72
C ARG A 64 7.01 -10.56 0.51
N GLY A 65 7.59 -10.31 1.69
CA GLY A 65 6.84 -10.14 2.95
C GLY A 65 5.70 -9.13 2.86
N GLN A 66 5.83 -8.11 2.00
CA GLN A 66 4.81 -7.09 1.74
C GLN A 66 3.47 -7.67 1.24
N THR A 67 3.51 -8.77 0.48
CA THR A 67 2.28 -9.38 -0.06
C THR A 67 1.44 -10.03 1.04
N TYR A 68 2.08 -10.60 2.06
CA TYR A 68 1.37 -11.13 3.22
C TYR A 68 0.80 -10.01 4.09
N LEU A 69 1.50 -8.88 4.23
CA LEU A 69 0.96 -7.69 4.89
C LEU A 69 -0.25 -7.11 4.14
N ASN A 70 -0.21 -7.09 2.81
CA ASN A 70 -1.33 -6.67 1.98
C ASN A 70 -2.54 -7.61 2.14
N ALA A 71 -2.31 -8.93 2.14
CA ALA A 71 -3.37 -9.90 2.37
C ALA A 71 -3.97 -9.76 3.79
N LEU A 72 -3.13 -9.57 4.81
CA LEU A 72 -3.57 -9.32 6.18
C LEU A 72 -4.40 -8.03 6.28
N TYR A 73 -3.95 -6.96 5.62
CA TYR A 73 -4.72 -5.70 5.55
C TYR A 73 -6.11 -5.93 4.94
N LEU A 74 -6.21 -6.67 3.83
CA LEU A 74 -7.50 -6.96 3.18
C LEU A 74 -8.39 -7.83 4.07
N LEU A 75 -7.80 -8.78 4.80
CA LEU A 75 -8.51 -9.59 5.78
C LEU A 75 -9.07 -8.73 6.93
N LEU A 76 -8.27 -7.79 7.45
CA LEU A 76 -8.67 -6.87 8.52
C LEU A 76 -9.63 -5.77 8.05
N ALA A 77 -9.63 -5.43 6.76
CA ALA A 77 -10.49 -4.39 6.21
C ALA A 77 -11.99 -4.67 6.42
N PHE A 78 -12.40 -5.94 6.38
CA PHE A 78 -13.79 -6.34 6.65
C PHE A 78 -14.21 -6.15 8.12
N PRO A 79 -13.57 -6.79 9.12
CA PRO A 79 -13.98 -6.63 10.51
C PRO A 79 -13.85 -5.18 11.00
N LEU A 80 -12.82 -4.44 10.55
CA LEU A 80 -12.68 -3.02 10.88
C LEU A 80 -13.77 -2.17 10.22
N GLY A 81 -14.02 -2.37 8.92
CA GLY A 81 -15.08 -1.65 8.20
C GLY A 81 -16.46 -1.91 8.81
N LEU A 82 -16.75 -3.16 9.17
CA LEU A 82 -17.99 -3.54 9.85
C LEU A 82 -18.12 -2.86 11.21
N PHE A 83 -17.05 -2.88 12.02
CA PHE A 83 -17.02 -2.22 13.33
C PHE A 83 -17.30 -0.71 13.21
N TYR A 84 -16.60 -0.01 12.31
CA TYR A 84 -16.82 1.42 12.09
C TYR A 84 -18.24 1.73 11.63
N PHE A 85 -18.76 0.94 10.71
CA PHE A 85 -20.12 1.11 10.19
C PHE A 85 -21.15 0.95 11.30
N ILE A 86 -21.10 -0.14 12.07
CA ILE A 86 -22.03 -0.37 13.19
C ILE A 86 -21.92 0.74 14.22
N PHE A 87 -20.70 1.10 14.64
CA PHE A 87 -20.48 2.13 15.64
C PHE A 87 -21.02 3.49 15.19
N LEU A 88 -20.71 3.92 13.96
CA LEU A 88 -21.15 5.21 13.44
C LEU A 88 -22.66 5.25 13.23
N VAL A 89 -23.24 4.23 12.59
CA VAL A 89 -24.68 4.20 12.32
C VAL A 89 -25.47 4.14 13.62
N THR A 90 -25.08 3.26 14.55
CA THR A 90 -25.76 3.11 15.84
C THR A 90 -25.56 4.35 16.71
N GLY A 91 -24.33 4.85 16.82
CA GLY A 91 -23.99 6.01 17.65
C GLY A 91 -24.66 7.29 17.18
N LEU A 92 -24.66 7.56 15.86
CA LEU A 92 -25.35 8.70 15.30
C LEU A 92 -26.86 8.56 15.47
N SER A 93 -27.44 7.40 15.13
CA SER A 93 -28.90 7.18 15.26
C SER A 93 -29.36 7.33 16.71
N LEU A 94 -28.65 6.70 17.66
CA LEU A 94 -28.97 6.76 19.09
C LEU A 94 -28.82 8.18 19.64
N GLY A 95 -27.74 8.87 19.30
CA GLY A 95 -27.50 10.21 19.80
C GLY A 95 -28.47 11.24 19.22
N PHE A 96 -28.88 11.12 17.95
CA PHE A 96 -29.94 11.96 17.39
C PHE A 96 -31.30 11.65 18.04
N ALA A 97 -31.62 10.37 18.27
CA ALA A 97 -32.88 9.98 18.92
C ALA A 97 -32.98 10.48 20.38
N THR A 98 -31.84 10.53 21.09
CA THR A 98 -31.78 10.91 22.52
C THR A 98 -31.41 12.38 22.74
N ILE A 99 -31.39 13.20 21.69
CA ILE A 99 -31.05 14.63 21.79
C ILE A 99 -32.02 15.40 22.70
N ILE A 100 -33.28 14.96 22.74
CA ILE A 100 -34.35 15.53 23.57
C ILE A 100 -33.99 15.44 25.08
N VAL A 101 -33.26 14.39 25.47
CA VAL A 101 -32.92 14.11 26.87
C VAL A 101 -31.56 14.75 27.25
N TRP A 102 -30.96 15.58 26.38
CA TRP A 102 -29.59 16.10 26.48
C TRP A 102 -28.47 15.05 26.45
N VAL A 103 -28.74 13.82 26.90
CA VAL A 103 -27.84 12.66 26.82
C VAL A 103 -27.35 12.43 25.38
N GLY A 104 -28.22 12.66 24.39
CA GLY A 104 -27.86 12.52 22.98
C GLY A 104 -26.71 13.44 22.55
N LEU A 105 -26.58 14.64 23.14
CA LEU A 105 -25.48 15.55 22.82
C LEU A 105 -24.13 14.98 23.31
N LEU A 106 -24.12 14.33 24.48
CA LEU A 106 -22.92 13.66 25.00
C LEU A 106 -22.55 12.45 24.13
N ILE A 107 -23.54 11.65 23.70
CA ILE A 107 -23.32 10.52 22.80
C ILE A 107 -22.75 11.00 21.46
N LEU A 108 -23.35 12.04 20.86
CA LEU A 108 -22.84 12.64 19.62
C LEU A 108 -21.40 13.11 19.79
N ALA A 109 -21.08 13.84 20.86
CA ALA A 109 -19.73 14.33 21.11
C ALA A 109 -18.71 13.18 21.20
N LEU A 110 -19.06 12.08 21.87
CA LEU A 110 -18.22 10.89 21.96
C LEU A 110 -18.04 10.24 20.59
N VAL A 111 -19.12 10.07 19.82
CA VAL A 111 -19.08 9.50 18.46
C VAL A 111 -18.20 10.36 17.54
N PHE A 112 -18.32 11.69 17.60
CA PHE A 112 -17.46 12.62 16.85
C PHE A 112 -15.98 12.46 17.25
N GLY A 113 -15.66 12.33 18.53
CA GLY A 113 -14.29 12.09 18.98
C GLY A 113 -13.73 10.74 18.48
N ALA A 114 -14.51 9.67 18.63
CA ALA A 114 -14.16 8.33 18.18
C ALA A 114 -13.96 8.25 16.66
N TRP A 115 -14.77 8.99 15.91
CA TRP A 115 -14.65 9.10 14.47
C TRP A 115 -13.28 9.62 14.03
N TYR A 116 -12.77 10.70 14.63
CA TYR A 116 -11.40 11.18 14.34
C TYR A 116 -10.34 10.14 14.72
N ALA A 117 -10.53 9.40 15.81
CA ALA A 117 -9.62 8.32 16.20
C ALA A 117 -9.61 7.19 15.16
N PHE A 118 -10.76 6.81 14.60
CA PHE A 118 -10.83 5.79 13.54
C PHE A 118 -10.14 6.23 12.25
N ILE A 119 -10.30 7.49 11.85
CA ILE A 119 -9.57 8.04 10.69
C ILE A 119 -8.06 7.99 10.95
N ALA A 120 -7.61 8.39 12.14
CA ALA A 120 -6.20 8.36 12.50
C ALA A 120 -5.64 6.92 12.49
N PHE A 121 -6.41 5.97 13.02
CA PHE A 121 -6.06 4.55 13.03
C PHE A 121 -5.97 3.98 11.61
N GLU A 122 -6.96 4.24 10.75
CA GLU A 122 -6.97 3.80 9.35
C GLU A 122 -5.79 4.37 8.56
N ARG A 123 -5.46 5.65 8.79
CA ARG A 123 -4.27 6.28 8.20
C ARG A 123 -2.99 5.59 8.67
N GLN A 124 -2.86 5.30 9.96
CA GLN A 124 -1.68 4.63 10.51
C GLN A 124 -1.53 3.21 9.95
N MET A 125 -2.65 2.48 9.82
CA MET A 125 -2.66 1.14 9.24
C MET A 125 -2.27 1.17 7.76
N ALA A 126 -2.75 2.14 6.98
CA ALA A 126 -2.35 2.30 5.58
C ALA A 126 -0.86 2.68 5.44
N ILE A 127 -0.33 3.52 6.32
CA ILE A 127 1.10 3.87 6.31
C ILE A 127 1.96 2.65 6.70
N SER A 128 1.61 1.95 7.78
CA SER A 128 2.43 0.86 8.31
C SER A 128 2.37 -0.40 7.45
N MET A 129 1.17 -0.79 7.00
CA MET A 129 0.98 -2.03 6.25
C MET A 129 1.16 -1.85 4.75
N LEU A 130 0.73 -0.74 4.14
CA LEU A 130 0.82 -0.55 2.68
C LEU A 130 2.04 0.28 2.25
N ARG A 131 2.80 0.84 3.20
CA ARG A 131 3.92 1.77 2.96
C ARG A 131 3.52 2.96 2.08
N GLU A 132 2.25 3.31 2.08
CA GLU A 132 1.75 4.42 1.30
C GLU A 132 1.95 5.70 2.12
N GLU A 133 2.72 6.64 1.60
CA GLU A 133 2.88 7.96 2.21
C GLU A 133 1.54 8.70 2.09
N ILE A 134 0.80 8.75 3.19
CA ILE A 134 -0.41 9.56 3.31
C ILE A 134 -0.02 10.87 3.98
N PRO A 135 -0.27 12.03 3.33
CA PRO A 135 0.00 13.34 3.92
C PRO A 135 -0.55 13.46 5.37
N PRO A 136 0.21 14.09 6.27
CA PRO A 136 -0.16 14.30 7.68
C PRO A 136 -1.43 15.16 7.79
N MET A 137 -2.38 15.00 8.78
CA MET A 137 -3.79 15.55 8.98
C MET A 137 -4.22 17.05 9.39
N THR A 138 -5.09 17.83 8.68
CA THR A 138 -5.21 19.35 8.57
C THR A 138 -5.97 19.75 9.74
N ARG A 139 -5.26 20.09 10.80
CA ARG A 139 -5.92 20.79 11.88
C ARG A 139 -6.06 22.23 11.41
N GLN A 140 -7.30 22.68 11.23
CA GLN A 140 -7.58 24.10 11.19
C GLN A 140 -7.00 24.70 12.48
N ASP A 141 -6.24 25.78 12.34
CA ASP A 141 -5.77 26.51 13.51
C ASP A 141 -6.98 27.18 14.18
N LEU A 142 -7.32 26.67 15.35
CA LEU A 142 -8.45 27.12 16.16
C LEU A 142 -7.96 27.78 17.46
N THR A 143 -6.68 28.14 17.52
CA THR A 143 -6.08 28.83 18.67
C THR A 143 -6.81 30.15 18.92
N GLY A 144 -7.24 30.40 20.16
CA GLY A 144 -7.99 31.60 20.55
C GLY A 144 -9.51 31.62 20.29
N LYS A 145 -10.10 30.57 19.68
CA LYS A 145 -11.56 30.52 19.42
C LYS A 145 -12.37 29.87 20.55
N SER A 146 -13.58 30.38 20.79
CA SER A 146 -14.55 29.80 21.75
C SER A 146 -14.91 28.35 21.39
N LEU A 147 -15.21 27.51 22.39
CA LEU A 147 -15.63 26.11 22.19
C LEU A 147 -16.80 25.98 21.19
N TRP A 148 -17.72 26.95 21.19
CA TRP A 148 -18.85 26.99 20.25
C TRP A 148 -18.42 27.30 18.81
N GLN A 149 -17.46 28.21 18.64
CA GLN A 149 -16.89 28.54 17.33
C GLN A 149 -16.04 27.40 16.78
N LYS A 150 -15.36 26.65 17.65
CA LYS A 150 -14.63 25.42 17.27
C LYS A 150 -15.59 24.33 16.79
N PHE A 151 -16.70 24.13 17.49
CA PHE A 151 -17.70 23.13 17.14
C PHE A 151 -18.38 23.43 15.79
N THR A 152 -18.85 24.67 15.61
CA THR A 152 -19.49 25.12 14.36
C THR A 152 -18.53 25.14 13.17
N ALA A 153 -17.28 25.56 13.36
CA ALA A 153 -16.25 25.49 12.33
C ALA A 153 -15.93 24.06 11.90
N THR A 154 -15.98 23.10 12.84
CA THR A 154 -15.72 21.68 12.57
C THR A 154 -16.89 21.04 11.81
N LEU A 155 -18.14 21.33 12.20
CA LEU A 155 -19.33 20.79 11.52
C LEU A 155 -19.51 21.32 10.09
N THR A 156 -19.07 22.56 9.83
CA THR A 156 -19.14 23.21 8.51
C THR A 156 -18.00 22.77 7.59
N ASN A 157 -16.98 22.06 8.12
CA ASN A 157 -15.82 21.68 7.35
C ASN A 157 -16.10 20.45 6.45
N SER A 158 -15.93 20.62 5.14
CA SER A 158 -16.05 19.53 4.15
C SER A 158 -15.11 18.34 4.44
N VAL A 159 -13.97 18.59 5.10
CA VAL A 159 -13.00 17.56 5.47
C VAL A 159 -13.56 16.57 6.48
N THR A 160 -14.38 17.04 7.42
CA THR A 160 -15.06 16.17 8.39
C THR A 160 -15.96 15.20 7.65
N TRP A 161 -16.91 15.68 6.83
CA TRP A 161 -17.82 14.83 6.06
C TRP A 161 -17.13 13.84 5.11
N LYS A 162 -15.99 14.20 4.51
CA LYS A 162 -15.18 13.26 3.71
C LYS A 162 -14.68 12.07 4.53
N GLY A 163 -14.26 12.31 5.77
CA GLY A 163 -13.87 11.26 6.70
C GLY A 163 -15.02 10.31 7.07
N LEU A 164 -16.26 10.81 7.12
CA LEU A 164 -17.46 10.00 7.42
C LEU A 164 -17.71 9.06 6.26
N LEU A 165 -17.74 9.66 5.07
CA LEU A 165 -17.98 8.95 3.83
C LEU A 165 -16.90 7.89 3.61
N TYR A 166 -15.63 8.20 3.91
CA TYR A 166 -14.55 7.22 3.87
C TYR A 166 -14.83 6.01 4.77
N LEU A 167 -15.19 6.22 6.04
CA LEU A 167 -15.47 5.12 6.97
C LEU A 167 -16.73 4.32 6.59
N LEU A 168 -17.75 4.97 6.05
CA LEU A 168 -18.95 4.28 5.56
C LEU A 168 -18.65 3.45 4.30
N VAL A 169 -17.86 3.98 3.36
CA VAL A 169 -17.44 3.28 2.13
C VAL A 169 -16.40 2.18 2.43
N LYS A 170 -15.67 2.29 3.54
CA LYS A 170 -14.72 1.26 3.98
C LYS A 170 -15.41 -0.08 4.19
N PHE A 171 -16.65 -0.09 4.69
CA PHE A 171 -17.39 -1.33 4.90
C PHE A 171 -17.65 -2.15 3.62
N PRO A 172 -18.30 -1.61 2.56
CA PRO A 172 -18.48 -2.35 1.31
C PRO A 172 -17.16 -2.69 0.63
N LEU A 173 -16.14 -1.82 0.72
CA LEU A 173 -14.80 -2.12 0.20
C LEU A 173 -14.14 -3.29 0.95
N GLY A 174 -14.33 -3.36 2.27
CA GLY A 174 -13.87 -4.45 3.13
C GLY A 174 -14.58 -5.76 2.78
N ILE A 175 -15.90 -5.74 2.57
CA ILE A 175 -16.65 -6.92 2.11
C ILE A 175 -16.10 -7.43 0.78
N LEU A 176 -15.98 -6.56 -0.23
CA LEU A 176 -15.48 -6.94 -1.54
C LEU A 176 -14.09 -7.57 -1.45
N SER A 177 -13.19 -6.92 -0.70
CA SER A 177 -11.82 -7.39 -0.49
C SER A 177 -11.78 -8.75 0.20
N PHE A 178 -12.61 -8.95 1.22
CA PHE A 178 -12.69 -10.19 1.98
C PHE A 178 -13.27 -11.33 1.14
N VAL A 179 -14.35 -11.07 0.39
CA VAL A 179 -14.95 -12.07 -0.51
C VAL A 179 -13.92 -12.50 -1.56
N VAL A 180 -13.24 -11.56 -2.21
CA VAL A 180 -12.20 -11.89 -3.20
C VAL A 180 -11.06 -12.67 -2.53
N LEU A 181 -10.60 -12.26 -1.36
CA LEU A 181 -9.51 -12.93 -0.65
C LEU A 181 -9.88 -14.38 -0.28
N VAL A 182 -11.02 -14.58 0.37
CA VAL A 182 -11.46 -15.90 0.83
C VAL A 182 -11.79 -16.82 -0.33
N THR A 183 -12.48 -16.33 -1.37
CA THR A 183 -12.81 -17.15 -2.54
C THR A 183 -11.58 -17.60 -3.30
N LEU A 184 -10.64 -16.69 -3.59
CA LEU A 184 -9.42 -17.04 -4.33
C LEU A 184 -8.51 -17.97 -3.53
N LEU A 185 -8.35 -17.73 -2.21
CA LEU A 185 -7.58 -18.63 -1.35
C LEU A 185 -8.25 -20.00 -1.22
N SER A 186 -9.57 -20.06 -1.07
CA SER A 186 -10.31 -21.31 -0.97
C SER A 186 -10.22 -22.13 -2.26
N VAL A 187 -10.42 -21.50 -3.43
CA VAL A 187 -10.27 -22.15 -4.73
C VAL A 187 -8.83 -22.63 -4.93
N SER A 188 -7.84 -21.78 -4.65
CA SER A 188 -6.43 -22.17 -4.79
C SER A 188 -6.06 -23.34 -3.87
N ALA A 189 -6.47 -23.28 -2.60
CA ALA A 189 -6.21 -24.33 -1.61
C ALA A 189 -6.88 -25.65 -1.98
N SER A 190 -8.12 -25.59 -2.50
CA SER A 190 -8.85 -26.74 -3.03
C SER A 190 -8.03 -27.42 -4.14
N PHE A 191 -7.69 -26.68 -5.20
CA PHE A 191 -6.91 -27.25 -6.31
C PHE A 191 -5.53 -27.78 -5.88
N ILE A 192 -4.80 -27.04 -5.03
CA ILE A 192 -3.50 -27.48 -4.50
C ILE A 192 -3.64 -28.79 -3.71
N GLY A 193 -4.73 -28.92 -2.95
CA GLY A 193 -5.04 -30.07 -2.11
C GLY A 193 -5.51 -31.31 -2.87
N LEU A 194 -5.82 -31.21 -4.18
CA LEU A 194 -6.37 -32.32 -4.98
C LEU A 194 -5.64 -33.66 -4.79
N PRO A 195 -4.30 -33.74 -4.80
CA PRO A 195 -3.59 -35.01 -4.64
C PRO A 195 -3.88 -35.74 -3.32
N PHE A 196 -4.34 -35.02 -2.29
CA PHE A 196 -4.63 -35.61 -0.99
C PHE A 196 -6.04 -36.17 -0.86
N TYR A 197 -7.02 -35.54 -1.54
CA TYR A 197 -8.43 -35.87 -1.35
C TYR A 197 -9.15 -36.38 -2.59
N TYR A 198 -8.53 -36.41 -3.78
CA TYR A 198 -9.16 -36.89 -5.03
C TYR A 198 -9.79 -38.29 -4.88
N GLN A 199 -9.14 -39.17 -4.13
CA GLN A 199 -9.62 -40.54 -3.84
C GLN A 199 -10.94 -40.61 -3.05
N TYR A 200 -11.29 -39.54 -2.31
CA TYR A 200 -12.51 -39.46 -1.51
C TYR A 200 -13.62 -38.66 -2.20
N ILE A 201 -13.33 -38.03 -3.35
CA ILE A 201 -14.32 -37.33 -4.16
C ILE A 201 -15.10 -38.39 -4.94
N HIS A 202 -16.13 -38.93 -4.32
CA HIS A 202 -17.14 -39.70 -5.04
C HIS A 202 -18.19 -38.72 -5.56
N PRO A 203 -18.38 -38.57 -6.89
CA PRO A 203 -19.42 -37.70 -7.41
C PRO A 203 -20.78 -38.28 -7.01
N SER A 204 -21.38 -37.74 -5.96
CA SER A 204 -22.76 -38.02 -5.55
C SER A 204 -23.77 -37.11 -6.25
N VAL A 205 -23.29 -36.18 -7.09
CA VAL A 205 -24.14 -35.32 -7.92
C VAL A 205 -24.29 -35.96 -9.30
N ASP A 206 -25.02 -37.05 -9.32
CA ASP A 206 -25.54 -37.65 -10.54
C ASP A 206 -26.55 -36.67 -11.17
N LEU A 207 -26.10 -35.82 -12.09
CA LEU A 207 -26.99 -35.05 -12.97
C LEU A 207 -27.57 -35.94 -14.09
N THR A 208 -27.94 -37.17 -13.75
CA THR A 208 -28.63 -38.11 -14.65
C THR A 208 -30.12 -37.81 -14.61
N MET A 209 -30.61 -37.16 -15.67
CA MET A 209 -32.03 -37.17 -16.00
C MET A 209 -32.27 -38.32 -16.98
N ASN A 210 -33.18 -39.24 -16.66
CA ASN A 210 -33.57 -40.36 -17.55
C ASN A 210 -32.40 -41.24 -18.07
N GLY A 211 -31.40 -41.52 -17.23
CA GLY A 211 -30.32 -42.48 -17.57
C GLY A 211 -29.37 -42.03 -18.68
N VAL A 212 -29.43 -40.75 -19.09
CA VAL A 212 -28.55 -40.16 -20.10
C VAL A 212 -27.63 -39.13 -19.42
N TYR A 213 -26.32 -39.31 -19.60
CA TYR A 213 -25.30 -38.37 -19.15
C TYR A 213 -25.32 -37.12 -20.04
N TYR A 214 -26.20 -36.16 -19.73
CA TYR A 214 -26.31 -34.93 -20.53
C TYR A 214 -25.13 -33.98 -20.32
N PHE A 215 -24.49 -34.05 -19.15
CA PHE A 215 -23.38 -33.19 -18.78
C PHE A 215 -22.63 -33.87 -17.64
N ASN A 216 -21.34 -34.18 -17.83
CA ASN A 216 -20.42 -34.24 -16.71
C ASN A 216 -19.77 -32.85 -16.62
N PRO A 217 -20.36 -31.86 -15.92
CA PRO A 217 -19.86 -30.49 -15.90
C PRO A 217 -18.51 -30.35 -15.18
N VAL A 218 -18.08 -31.39 -14.48
CA VAL A 218 -16.84 -31.39 -13.69
C VAL A 218 -15.88 -32.34 -14.38
N TRP A 219 -14.77 -31.82 -14.89
CA TRP A 219 -13.61 -32.65 -15.21
C TRP A 219 -13.29 -33.48 -13.96
N LEU A 220 -13.57 -34.78 -14.02
CA LEU A 220 -13.36 -35.68 -12.91
C LEU A 220 -11.87 -35.98 -12.85
N VAL A 221 -11.28 -35.74 -11.68
CA VAL A 221 -9.87 -35.96 -11.42
C VAL A 221 -9.75 -37.34 -10.81
N ASP A 222 -9.68 -38.36 -11.67
CA ASP A 222 -9.75 -39.75 -11.25
C ASP A 222 -8.37 -40.39 -11.13
N THR A 223 -7.36 -39.73 -11.71
CA THR A 223 -5.99 -40.23 -11.74
C THR A 223 -5.02 -39.30 -11.01
N LEU A 224 -3.97 -39.89 -10.42
CA LEU A 224 -2.91 -39.14 -9.76
C LEU A 224 -2.24 -38.09 -10.67
N PRO A 225 -1.94 -38.37 -11.96
CA PRO A 225 -1.42 -37.35 -12.88
C PRO A 225 -2.36 -36.17 -13.08
N GLU A 226 -3.66 -36.41 -13.23
CA GLU A 226 -4.66 -35.33 -13.33
C GLU A 226 -4.74 -34.51 -12.03
N ALA A 227 -4.61 -35.17 -10.87
CA ALA A 227 -4.59 -34.48 -9.58
C ALA A 227 -3.36 -33.60 -9.41
N LEU A 228 -2.19 -34.05 -9.88
CA LEU A 228 -0.96 -33.26 -9.91
C LEU A 228 -1.09 -32.06 -10.86
N LEU A 229 -1.69 -32.24 -12.04
CA LEU A 229 -1.98 -31.14 -12.96
C LEU A 229 -2.95 -30.13 -12.34
N GLY A 230 -4.01 -30.61 -11.67
CA GLY A 230 -4.92 -29.76 -10.90
C GLY A 230 -4.22 -28.97 -9.80
N SER A 231 -3.30 -29.61 -9.07
CA SER A 231 -2.47 -28.93 -8.07
C SER A 231 -1.59 -27.84 -8.68
N LEU A 232 -0.98 -28.11 -9.83
CA LEU A 232 -0.19 -27.12 -10.56
C LEU A 232 -1.05 -25.92 -11.01
N VAL A 233 -2.28 -26.18 -11.50
CA VAL A 233 -3.25 -25.13 -11.81
C VAL A 233 -3.60 -24.33 -10.55
N GLY A 234 -3.80 -24.98 -9.40
CA GLY A 234 -4.04 -24.32 -8.12
C GLY A 234 -2.90 -23.39 -7.70
N ILE A 235 -1.64 -23.79 -7.92
CA ILE A 235 -0.47 -22.92 -7.68
C ILE A 235 -0.51 -21.70 -8.60
N LEU A 236 -0.85 -21.86 -9.87
CA LEU A 236 -0.97 -20.73 -10.80
C LEU A 236 -2.09 -19.77 -10.37
N ILE A 237 -3.24 -20.30 -9.95
CA ILE A 237 -4.35 -19.50 -9.42
C ILE A 237 -3.90 -18.75 -8.17
N LEU A 238 -3.17 -19.39 -7.25
CA LEU A 238 -2.65 -18.75 -6.05
C LEU A 238 -1.73 -17.57 -6.41
N LEU A 239 -0.82 -17.75 -7.37
CA LEU A 239 0.08 -16.69 -7.83
C LEU A 239 -0.69 -15.51 -8.40
N VAL A 240 -1.67 -15.76 -9.26
CA VAL A 240 -2.55 -14.71 -9.79
C VAL A 240 -3.32 -14.01 -8.66
N SER A 241 -3.78 -14.78 -7.67
CA SER A 241 -4.51 -14.25 -6.51
C SER A 241 -3.68 -13.28 -5.69
N LEU A 242 -2.40 -13.60 -5.44
CA LEU A 242 -1.49 -12.68 -4.75
C LEU A 242 -1.30 -11.35 -5.50
N HIS A 243 -1.28 -11.38 -6.84
CA HIS A 243 -1.24 -10.15 -7.64
C HIS A 243 -2.53 -9.34 -7.51
N ILE A 244 -3.69 -10.01 -7.50
CA ILE A 244 -4.99 -9.37 -7.28
C ILE A 244 -5.03 -8.73 -5.89
N PHE A 245 -4.53 -9.40 -4.85
CA PHE A 245 -4.47 -8.85 -3.49
C PHE A 245 -3.57 -7.62 -3.39
N ASN A 246 -2.40 -7.64 -4.04
CA ASN A 246 -1.53 -6.47 -4.12
C ASN A 246 -2.23 -5.31 -4.85
N GLY A 247 -2.99 -5.60 -5.92
CA GLY A 247 -3.78 -4.60 -6.63
C GLY A 247 -4.90 -4.00 -5.78
N LEU A 248 -5.67 -4.83 -5.07
CA LEU A 248 -6.72 -4.38 -4.16
C LEU A 248 -6.18 -3.55 -3.00
N ALA A 249 -5.04 -3.96 -2.43
CA ALA A 249 -4.36 -3.19 -1.40
C ALA A 249 -3.91 -1.82 -1.95
N TRP A 250 -3.35 -1.77 -3.17
CA TRP A 250 -2.99 -0.51 -3.81
C TRP A 250 -4.19 0.40 -4.05
N VAL A 251 -5.32 -0.13 -4.55
CA VAL A 251 -6.56 0.65 -4.72
C VAL A 251 -7.05 1.18 -3.38
N SER A 252 -7.02 0.36 -2.33
CA SER A 252 -7.41 0.76 -0.97
C SER A 252 -6.52 1.87 -0.40
N GLY A 253 -5.20 1.76 -0.60
CA GLY A 253 -4.23 2.79 -0.20
C GLY A 253 -4.42 4.10 -0.95
N LYS A 254 -4.66 4.03 -2.27
CA LYS A 254 -4.99 5.20 -3.11
C LYS A 254 -6.30 5.85 -2.68
N PHE A 255 -7.33 5.07 -2.40
CA PHE A 255 -8.61 5.57 -1.91
C PHE A 255 -8.44 6.29 -0.56
N ALA A 256 -7.69 5.69 0.36
CA ALA A 256 -7.32 6.33 1.62
C ALA A 256 -6.53 7.63 1.38
N ARG A 257 -5.54 7.65 0.47
CA ARG A 257 -4.79 8.86 0.13
C ARG A 257 -5.69 9.96 -0.46
N VAL A 258 -6.64 9.64 -1.34
CA VAL A 258 -7.50 10.67 -1.95
C VAL A 258 -8.50 11.22 -0.94
N MET A 259 -9.11 10.34 -0.15
CA MET A 259 -10.13 10.75 0.83
C MET A 259 -9.52 11.38 2.08
N LEU A 260 -8.32 10.94 2.47
CA LEU A 260 -7.61 11.37 3.69
C LEU A 260 -6.40 12.28 3.43
N GLY A 261 -6.05 12.57 2.18
CA GLY A 261 -4.86 13.35 1.78
C GLY A 261 -5.02 14.86 1.75
N ASN A 262 -6.08 15.39 2.36
CA ASN A 262 -6.27 16.82 2.62
C ASN A 262 -6.50 17.12 4.09
N PHE A 263 -6.06 16.18 4.90
CA PHE A 263 -5.75 16.49 6.25
C PHE A 263 -4.19 16.76 6.21
N SER A 264 -3.64 17.98 6.55
CA SER A 264 -2.38 18.64 7.12
C SER A 264 -2.07 18.59 8.67
N THR A 265 -1.45 17.57 9.24
CA THR A 265 -0.82 17.71 10.55
C THR A 265 0.34 18.54 10.09
N ALA A 266 0.50 19.73 10.68
CA ALA A 266 1.72 20.47 10.51
C ALA A 266 2.85 19.43 10.50
N PRO A 267 3.84 19.54 9.59
CA PRO A 267 5.04 18.75 9.76
C PRO A 267 5.42 18.87 11.24
N ALA A 268 6.03 17.83 11.84
CA ALA A 268 6.93 18.13 12.93
C ALA A 268 7.77 19.28 12.38
N GLN A 269 7.49 20.52 12.82
CA GLN A 269 8.33 21.64 12.47
C GLN A 269 9.68 21.07 12.89
N PRO A 270 10.63 20.82 11.97
CA PRO A 270 11.98 20.53 12.41
C PRO A 270 12.22 21.71 13.33
N ALA A 271 12.34 21.43 14.64
CA ALA A 271 12.31 22.45 15.68
C ALA A 271 13.06 23.60 15.07
N VAL A 272 12.34 24.68 14.73
CA VAL A 272 13.03 25.83 14.15
C VAL A 272 14.02 26.07 15.25
N LEU A 273 15.29 25.81 14.94
CA LEU A 273 16.37 26.22 15.79
C LEU A 273 16.21 27.73 15.65
N GLU A 274 15.30 28.29 16.46
CA GLU A 274 15.39 29.66 16.93
C GLU A 274 16.88 29.75 17.21
N PRO A 275 17.62 30.53 16.41
CA PRO A 275 19.05 30.67 16.64
C PRO A 275 19.11 31.03 18.10
N VAL A 276 19.67 30.13 18.92
CA VAL A 276 19.80 30.31 20.37
C VAL A 276 20.21 31.76 20.49
N GLN A 277 19.28 32.59 20.96
CA GLN A 277 19.54 34.02 21.10
C GLN A 277 20.83 34.03 21.88
N ALA A 278 21.88 34.52 21.22
CA ALA A 278 23.21 34.49 21.76
C ALA A 278 23.06 34.93 23.20
N LEU A 279 23.48 34.08 24.14
CA LEU A 279 23.56 34.42 25.56
C LEU A 279 23.90 35.92 25.62
N PRO A 280 23.05 36.77 26.23
CA PRO A 280 23.42 38.16 26.35
C PRO A 280 24.80 38.14 26.97
N ALA A 281 25.76 38.67 26.22
CA ALA A 281 27.15 38.76 26.64
C ALA A 281 27.10 39.25 28.08
N LEU A 282 27.73 38.50 28.98
CA LEU A 282 27.90 38.90 30.37
C LEU A 282 28.39 40.35 30.32
N GLU A 283 27.48 41.28 30.61
CA GLU A 283 27.83 42.69 30.71
C GLU A 283 28.85 42.74 31.84
N GLU A 284 30.10 42.99 31.47
CA GLU A 284 31.16 43.36 32.39
C GLU A 284 30.70 44.63 33.09
N THR A 285 30.11 44.50 34.28
CA THR A 285 29.90 45.61 35.20
C THR A 285 31.24 45.96 35.86
N PRO A 286 31.81 47.16 35.64
CA PRO A 286 32.97 47.60 36.38
C PRO A 286 32.49 48.43 37.58
N GLU A 287 32.23 47.80 38.73
CA GLU A 287 31.97 48.59 39.95
C GLU A 287 32.30 47.82 41.22
N PHE A 288 33.61 47.66 41.47
CA PHE A 288 34.11 47.53 42.83
C PHE A 288 34.19 48.94 43.44
N ALA A 289 33.14 49.35 44.15
CA ALA A 289 33.19 50.50 45.04
C ALA A 289 32.46 50.18 46.36
N GLU A 290 33.27 50.14 47.42
CA GLU A 290 32.96 50.31 48.85
C GLU A 290 32.10 49.27 49.59
N ALA A 291 32.81 48.44 50.36
CA ALA A 291 32.29 47.78 51.56
C ALA A 291 32.33 48.75 52.77
N GLY A 292 31.17 49.00 53.38
CA GLY A 292 31.02 49.58 54.72
C GLY A 292 30.35 48.57 55.67
N PRO A 293 30.63 48.58 56.98
CA PRO A 293 30.49 47.40 57.84
C PRO A 293 29.07 47.18 58.41
N ALA A 294 28.76 45.90 58.64
CA ALA A 294 27.54 45.38 59.24
C ALA A 294 27.42 45.69 60.76
N PRO A 295 26.20 45.74 61.31
CA PRO A 295 25.96 45.53 62.72
C PRO A 295 25.34 44.16 63.02
N GLU A 296 25.81 43.59 64.13
CA GLU A 296 25.39 42.37 64.80
C GLU A 296 23.90 42.38 65.21
N THR A 297 23.30 41.21 65.43
CA THR A 297 22.71 40.80 66.73
C THR A 297 21.88 39.51 66.63
N GLY A 298 22.08 38.61 67.60
CA GLY A 298 20.97 37.92 68.27
C GLY A 298 20.71 36.46 67.92
N GLU A 299 21.38 35.53 68.62
CA GLU A 299 20.96 34.14 68.82
C GLU A 299 19.79 34.05 69.82
N GLU A 300 18.77 33.23 69.54
CA GLU A 300 17.93 32.55 70.57
C GLU A 300 17.35 31.21 70.01
N PRO A 301 17.06 30.21 70.88
CA PRO A 301 17.17 28.78 70.58
C PRO A 301 15.83 28.08 70.22
N PRO A 302 15.82 26.77 69.91
CA PRO A 302 14.69 26.10 69.27
C PRO A 302 13.57 25.71 70.24
N ALA A 303 12.32 25.96 69.85
CA ALA A 303 11.12 25.58 70.59
C ALA A 303 10.62 24.16 70.25
N GLU A 304 10.26 23.46 71.32
CA GLU A 304 9.88 22.05 71.52
C GLU A 304 8.54 21.62 70.86
N PRO A 305 8.35 20.33 70.52
CA PRO A 305 7.12 19.84 69.87
C PRO A 305 5.97 19.56 70.85
N LYS A 306 4.75 19.96 70.47
CA LYS A 306 3.52 19.82 71.26
C LYS A 306 2.76 18.52 70.89
N PRO A 307 2.37 17.66 71.85
CA PRO A 307 1.59 16.45 71.56
C PRO A 307 0.11 16.57 72.00
N LEU A 308 -0.65 15.49 71.72
CA LEU A 308 -1.95 15.08 72.30
C LEU A 308 -3.20 15.81 71.78
N ASP A 309 -4.39 15.23 71.68
CA ASP A 309 -4.90 13.85 71.57
C ASP A 309 -6.42 14.00 71.38
N HIS A 310 -7.05 12.96 70.81
CA HIS A 310 -8.43 12.49 71.00
C HIS A 310 -9.56 13.43 71.49
N ALA A 311 -10.67 13.44 70.74
CA ALA A 311 -12.02 13.16 71.27
C ALA A 311 -13.09 13.00 70.17
N ILE A 312 -13.66 11.78 70.13
CA ILE A 312 -15.04 11.38 69.76
C ILE A 312 -15.46 11.52 68.29
#